data_AF-A0A1B0GQP9-F1
#
_entry.id   AF-A0A1B0GQP9-F1
#
_cell.length_a   1.000
_cell.length_b   1.000
_cell.length_c   1.000
_cell.angle_alpha   90.00
_cell.angle_beta   90.00
_cell.angle_gamma   90.00
#
_symmetry.space_group_name_H-M   'P 1'
#
loop_
_entity.id
_entity.type
_entity.pdbx_description
1 polymer ?
#
loop_
_entity_poly.entity_id
_entity_poly.type
_entity_poly.pdbx_seq_one_letter_code
_entity_poly.pdbx_strand_id
1 'polypeptide(L)'
;MRNFSSSQEGVCWSCGTPSGSAIFCIKCKALQKVDGKKDYFEILNLPRNYNVDSNTLTHTFREMQSVLHPDKFSSKSEEEQNISLEWSSLVNKAYKTLLAPIKRGEYILQQSGIELPQDNSALDQTFLMEMMERNEE
;
A
#
# COMPACT_ATOMS: atom_id res chain seq x y z
N MET A 1 23.75 -24.34 19.03
CA MET A 1 22.34 -24.17 19.45
C MET A 1 21.80 -22.93 18.77
N ARG A 2 21.06 -23.08 17.67
CA ARG A 2 20.49 -21.95 16.92
C ARG A 2 19.06 -21.74 17.44
N ASN A 3 18.87 -20.69 18.25
CA ASN A 3 17.55 -20.26 18.68
C ASN A 3 16.80 -19.68 17.48
N PHE A 4 15.89 -20.47 16.91
CA PHE A 4 14.87 -19.96 15.99
C PHE A 4 13.87 -19.15 16.82
N SER A 5 14.01 -17.83 16.79
CA SER A 5 13.00 -16.91 17.29
C SER A 5 11.76 -17.05 16.40
N SER A 6 10.73 -17.76 16.87
CA SER A 6 9.48 -17.91 16.12
C SER A 6 8.76 -16.57 16.12
N SER A 7 8.78 -15.89 14.98
CA SER A 7 7.96 -14.72 14.70
C SER A 7 6.50 -15.02 15.07
N GLN A 8 5.95 -14.22 15.97
CA GLN A 8 4.54 -14.22 16.35
C GLN A 8 3.67 -13.70 15.18
N GLU A 9 3.62 -14.43 14.06
CA GLU A 9 2.71 -14.09 12.96
C GLU A 9 1.27 -14.47 13.35
N GLY A 10 0.39 -13.47 13.43
CA GLY A 10 -1.05 -13.68 13.57
C GLY A 10 -1.64 -13.56 14.99
N VAL A 11 -0.88 -13.10 15.99
CA VAL A 11 -1.42 -12.77 17.33
C VAL A 11 -1.44 -11.27 17.57
N CYS A 12 -2.39 -10.83 18.40
CA CYS A 12 -2.52 -9.43 18.77
C CYS A 12 -1.37 -8.95 19.66
N TRP A 13 -0.69 -7.89 19.27
CA TRP A 13 0.42 -7.32 20.04
C TRP A 13 0.00 -6.80 21.43
N SER A 14 -1.27 -6.43 21.60
CA SER A 14 -1.79 -5.85 22.84
C SER A 14 -2.31 -6.92 23.83
N CYS A 15 -3.04 -7.94 23.34
CA CYS A 15 -3.71 -8.91 24.22
C CYS A 15 -3.42 -10.39 23.92
N GLY A 16 -2.53 -10.68 22.96
CA GLY A 16 -2.09 -12.04 22.62
C GLY A 16 -3.14 -12.92 21.92
N THR A 17 -4.34 -12.41 21.66
CA THR A 17 -5.40 -13.19 20.97
C THR A 17 -5.04 -13.38 19.49
N PRO A 18 -5.23 -14.57 18.90
CA PRO A 18 -5.09 -14.75 17.46
C PRO A 18 -5.95 -13.73 16.71
N SER A 19 -5.29 -12.84 15.97
CA SER A 19 -5.94 -11.70 15.30
C SER A 19 -5.89 -11.82 13.78
N GLY A 20 -5.13 -12.78 13.25
CA GLY A 20 -4.98 -12.99 11.81
C GLY A 20 -4.54 -11.71 11.11
N SER A 21 -5.15 -11.42 9.96
CA SER A 21 -4.85 -10.25 9.12
C SER A 21 -5.81 -9.06 9.33
N ALA A 22 -6.55 -9.05 10.45
CA ALA A 22 -7.53 -8.01 10.77
C ALA A 22 -6.84 -6.70 11.20
N ILE A 23 -7.34 -5.56 10.73
CA ILE A 23 -6.84 -4.23 11.07
C ILE A 23 -7.01 -3.93 12.57
N PHE A 24 -8.12 -4.38 13.16
CA PHE A 24 -8.40 -4.22 14.60
C PHE A 24 -8.54 -5.58 15.28
N CYS A 25 -8.05 -5.69 16.51
CA CYS A 25 -8.21 -6.91 17.29
C CYS A 25 -9.68 -7.17 17.62
N ILE A 26 -10.16 -8.40 17.41
CA ILE A 26 -11.55 -8.78 17.74
C ILE A 26 -11.86 -8.64 19.24
N LYS A 27 -10.87 -8.87 20.11
CA LYS A 27 -11.01 -8.89 21.57
C LYS A 27 -10.77 -7.51 22.19
N CYS A 28 -9.56 -6.96 22.05
CA CYS A 28 -9.20 -5.70 22.72
C CYS A 28 -9.39 -4.44 21.86
N LYS A 29 -9.80 -4.59 20.58
CA LYS A 29 -9.99 -3.47 19.63
C LYS A 29 -8.75 -2.64 19.32
N ALA A 30 -7.57 -3.02 19.83
CA ALA A 30 -6.31 -2.36 19.49
C ALA A 30 -6.09 -2.38 17.97
N LEU A 31 -5.54 -1.29 17.43
CA LEU A 31 -5.10 -1.23 16.04
C LEU A 31 -3.89 -2.14 15.84
N GLN A 32 -3.92 -3.04 14.86
CA GLN A 32 -2.86 -4.04 14.63
C GLN A 32 -1.78 -3.52 13.70
N LYS A 33 -0.58 -4.09 13.79
CA LYS A 33 0.57 -3.72 12.95
C LYS A 33 0.28 -4.02 11.48
N VAL A 34 0.86 -3.22 10.59
CA VAL A 34 0.80 -3.46 9.15
C VAL A 34 1.46 -4.79 8.81
N ASP A 35 0.79 -5.59 7.99
CA ASP A 35 1.41 -6.77 7.37
C ASP A 35 2.22 -6.34 6.15
N GLY A 36 3.55 -6.43 6.24
CA GLY A 36 4.46 -6.06 5.16
C GLY A 36 4.37 -6.96 3.91
N LYS A 37 3.62 -8.07 3.97
CA LYS A 37 3.40 -8.96 2.82
C LYS A 37 2.25 -8.52 1.92
N LYS A 38 1.35 -7.65 2.39
CA LYS A 38 0.17 -7.21 1.62
C LYS A 38 0.53 -6.18 0.55
N ASP A 39 -0.07 -6.33 -0.61
CA ASP A 39 0.06 -5.39 -1.72
C ASP A 39 -0.90 -4.18 -1.57
N TYR A 40 -0.74 -3.15 -2.41
CA TYR A 40 -1.56 -1.93 -2.35
C TYR A 40 -3.03 -2.15 -2.71
N PHE A 41 -3.34 -3.14 -3.54
CA PHE A 41 -4.71 -3.51 -3.87
C PHE A 41 -5.37 -4.20 -2.67
N GLU A 42 -4.66 -5.10 -1.99
CA GLU A 42 -5.13 -5.75 -0.76
C GLU A 42 -5.32 -4.75 0.38
N ILE A 43 -4.40 -3.80 0.55
CA ILE A 43 -4.50 -2.75 1.55
C ILE A 43 -5.75 -1.90 1.32
N LEU A 44 -6.04 -1.52 0.07
CA LEU A 44 -7.21 -0.74 -0.30
C LEU A 44 -8.45 -1.58 -0.60
N ASN A 45 -8.42 -2.88 -0.34
CA ASN A 45 -9.53 -3.81 -0.61
C ASN A 45 -10.09 -3.68 -2.05
N LEU A 46 -9.20 -3.58 -3.03
CA LEU A 46 -9.50 -3.47 -4.45
C LEU A 46 -9.04 -4.73 -5.19
N PRO A 47 -9.69 -5.11 -6.31
CA PRO A 47 -9.16 -6.15 -7.18
C PRO A 47 -7.86 -5.66 -7.84
N ARG A 48 -6.88 -6.57 -7.97
CA ARG A 48 -5.63 -6.31 -8.71
C ARG A 48 -5.92 -6.19 -10.20
N ASN A 49 -6.15 -4.97 -10.67
CA ASN A 49 -6.40 -4.64 -12.06
C ASN A 49 -5.68 -3.34 -12.44
N TYR A 50 -5.22 -3.23 -13.69
CA TYR A 50 -4.73 -1.96 -14.23
C TYR A 50 -5.86 -0.94 -14.36
N ASN A 51 -7.07 -1.34 -14.76
CA ASN A 51 -8.20 -0.43 -14.90
C ASN A 51 -8.95 -0.27 -13.56
N VAL A 52 -8.38 0.52 -12.64
CA VAL A 52 -9.01 0.88 -11.36
C VAL A 52 -9.91 2.10 -11.57
N ASP A 53 -11.17 1.98 -11.13
CA ASP A 53 -12.10 3.11 -11.03
C ASP A 53 -11.62 4.11 -9.96
N SER A 54 -11.35 5.35 -10.38
CA SER A 54 -10.85 6.41 -9.50
C SER A 54 -11.85 6.77 -8.41
N ASN A 55 -13.16 6.71 -8.69
CA ASN A 55 -14.18 7.04 -7.70
C ASN A 55 -14.19 6.02 -6.56
N THR A 56 -14.22 4.73 -6.89
CA THR A 56 -14.13 3.64 -5.91
C THR A 56 -12.82 3.74 -5.12
N LEU A 57 -11.69 3.98 -5.78
CA LEU A 57 -10.39 4.16 -5.12
C LEU A 57 -10.40 5.32 -4.11
N THR A 58 -10.89 6.49 -4.50
CA THR A 58 -10.98 7.66 -3.62
C THR A 58 -11.96 7.43 -2.48
N HIS A 59 -13.07 6.73 -2.71
CA HIS A 59 -14.03 6.35 -1.67
C HIS A 59 -13.37 5.47 -0.61
N THR A 60 -12.78 4.34 -1.00
CA THR A 60 -12.13 3.43 -0.06
C THR A 60 -10.98 4.08 0.69
N PHE A 61 -10.19 4.93 0.01
CA PHE A 61 -9.15 5.72 0.65
C PHE A 61 -9.70 6.59 1.80
N ARG A 62 -10.81 7.30 1.56
CA ARG A 62 -11.45 8.17 2.57
C ARG A 62 -12.01 7.35 3.73
N GLU A 63 -12.64 6.21 3.46
CA GLU A 63 -13.14 5.31 4.51
C GLU A 63 -12.00 4.83 5.41
N MET A 64 -10.91 4.36 4.82
CA MET A 64 -9.73 3.90 5.55
C MET A 64 -9.08 5.03 6.35
N GLN A 65 -8.86 6.19 5.76
CA GLN A 65 -8.32 7.35 6.48
C GLN A 65 -9.25 7.76 7.63
N SER A 66 -10.57 7.69 7.45
CA SER A 66 -11.52 8.04 8.51
C SER A 66 -11.38 7.15 9.76
N VAL A 67 -10.82 5.95 9.65
CA VAL A 67 -10.63 5.03 10.81
C VAL A 67 -9.18 4.90 11.25
N LEU A 68 -8.22 5.23 10.39
CA LEU A 68 -6.78 5.06 10.63
C LEU A 68 -6.00 6.36 10.87
N HIS A 69 -6.60 7.54 10.66
CA HIS A 69 -5.88 8.82 10.73
C HIS A 69 -5.29 9.08 12.13
N PRO A 70 -4.02 9.54 12.24
CA PRO A 70 -3.31 9.76 13.51
C PRO A 70 -4.07 10.62 14.52
N ASP A 71 -4.80 11.63 14.06
CA ASP A 71 -5.62 12.49 14.93
C ASP A 71 -6.56 11.70 15.84
N LYS A 72 -7.09 10.55 15.38
CA LYS A 72 -7.96 9.68 16.17
C LYS A 72 -7.24 8.89 17.27
N PHE A 73 -5.92 8.78 17.15
CA PHE A 73 -5.06 8.02 18.06
C PHE A 73 -4.22 8.93 18.96
N SER A 74 -4.33 10.25 18.83
CA SER A 74 -3.59 11.24 19.63
C SER A 74 -3.65 11.06 21.15
N SER A 75 -4.73 10.44 21.67
CA SER A 75 -4.92 10.12 23.10
C SER A 75 -4.68 8.64 23.45
N LYS A 76 -4.19 7.83 22.50
CA LYS A 76 -3.90 6.40 22.68
C LYS A 76 -2.46 6.17 23.12
N SER A 77 -2.09 4.91 23.35
CA SER A 77 -0.71 4.56 23.66
C SER A 77 0.24 4.96 22.53
N GLU A 78 1.51 5.18 22.87
CA GLU A 78 2.55 5.49 21.88
C GLU A 78 2.65 4.43 20.77
N GLU A 79 2.52 3.15 21.14
CA GLU A 79 2.49 2.04 20.18
C GLU A 79 1.30 2.17 19.20
N GLU A 80 0.08 2.49 19.68
CA GLU A 80 -1.08 2.70 18.80
C GLU A 80 -0.94 3.95 17.92
N GLN A 81 -0.32 5.02 18.43
CA GLN A 81 -0.02 6.23 17.67
C GLN A 81 0.95 5.92 16.51
N ASN A 82 2.03 5.19 16.80
CA ASN A 82 3.01 4.77 15.80
C ASN A 82 2.38 3.87 14.74
N ILE A 83 1.59 2.88 15.17
CA ILE A 83 0.88 1.98 14.23
C ILE A 83 -0.11 2.78 13.35
N SER A 84 -0.84 3.74 13.91
CA SER A 84 -1.75 4.60 13.14
C SER A 84 -1.00 5.46 12.10
N LEU A 85 0.17 6.00 12.47
CA LEU A 85 1.03 6.74 11.55
C LEU A 85 1.52 5.86 10.38
N GLU A 86 1.99 4.65 10.68
CA GLU A 86 2.41 3.68 9.67
C GLU A 86 1.28 3.33 8.70
N TRP A 87 0.09 3.00 9.24
CA TRP A 87 -1.09 2.73 8.43
C TRP A 87 -1.48 3.91 7.54
N SER A 88 -1.58 5.11 8.11
CA SER A 88 -1.97 6.31 7.36
C SER A 88 -0.97 6.60 6.22
N SER A 89 0.33 6.49 6.50
CA SER A 89 1.39 6.64 5.49
C SER A 89 1.26 5.61 4.36
N LEU A 90 1.04 4.34 4.72
CA LEU A 90 0.89 3.26 3.76
C LEU A 90 -0.35 3.45 2.87
N VAL A 91 -1.50 3.79 3.46
CA VAL A 91 -2.74 4.05 2.73
C VAL A 91 -2.58 5.23 1.78
N ASN A 92 -1.89 6.29 2.21
CA ASN A 92 -1.56 7.42 1.33
C ASN A 92 -0.65 7.01 0.16
N LYS A 93 0.36 6.18 0.42
CA LYS A 93 1.28 5.67 -0.62
C LYS A 93 0.52 4.80 -1.62
N ALA A 94 -0.26 3.85 -1.13
CA ALA A 94 -1.11 2.97 -1.94
C ALA A 94 -2.07 3.79 -2.82
N TYR A 95 -2.77 4.75 -2.23
CA TYR A 95 -3.69 5.63 -2.97
C TYR A 95 -2.99 6.41 -4.08
N LYS A 96 -1.86 7.07 -3.78
CA LYS A 96 -1.11 7.85 -4.78
C LYS A 96 -0.57 6.99 -5.91
N THR A 97 -0.07 5.79 -5.58
CA THR A 97 0.44 4.85 -6.59
C THR A 97 -0.68 4.31 -7.47
N LEU A 98 -1.79 3.89 -6.88
CA LEU A 98 -2.92 3.36 -7.64
C LEU A 98 -3.72 4.45 -8.36
N LEU A 99 -3.67 5.72 -7.96
CA LEU A 99 -4.40 6.79 -8.65
C LEU A 99 -3.74 7.17 -9.99
N ALA A 100 -2.42 7.20 -10.05
CA ALA A 100 -1.67 7.60 -11.23
C ALA A 100 -1.48 6.41 -12.20
N PRO A 101 -1.99 6.45 -13.45
CA PRO A 101 -1.95 5.31 -14.37
C PRO A 101 -0.55 4.76 -14.65
N ILE A 102 0.46 5.63 -14.78
CA ILE A 102 1.85 5.21 -15.00
C ILE A 102 2.39 4.47 -13.77
N LYS A 103 2.31 5.09 -12.58
CA LYS A 103 2.78 4.47 -11.32
C LYS A 103 2.05 3.17 -11.00
N ARG A 104 0.76 3.08 -11.33
CA ARG A 104 -0.04 1.86 -11.20
C ARG A 104 0.51 0.75 -12.09
N GLY A 105 0.84 1.07 -13.34
CA GLY A 105 1.47 0.13 -14.28
C GLY A 105 2.82 -0.36 -13.78
N GLU A 106 3.71 0.57 -13.42
CA GLU A 106 5.03 0.27 -12.82
C GLU A 106 4.90 -0.65 -11.61
N TYR A 107 3.97 -0.34 -10.71
CA TYR A 107 3.72 -1.14 -9.51
C TYR A 107 3.23 -2.56 -9.84
N ILE A 108 2.28 -2.71 -10.77
CA ILE A 108 1.78 -4.04 -11.18
C ILE A 108 2.91 -4.89 -11.77
N LEU A 109 3.80 -4.28 -12.57
CA LEU A 109 4.96 -4.94 -13.15
C LEU A 109 5.98 -5.36 -12.09
N GLN A 110 6.28 -4.45 -11.14
CA GLN A 110 7.15 -4.74 -10.00
C GLN A 110 6.63 -5.93 -9.18
N GLN A 111 5.32 -5.98 -8.92
CA GLN A 111 4.66 -7.11 -8.23
C GLN A 111 4.67 -8.42 -9.04
N SER A 112 5.00 -8.37 -10.33
CA SER A 112 5.20 -9.53 -11.19
C SER A 112 6.68 -9.88 -11.38
N GLY A 113 7.59 -9.19 -10.68
CA GLY A 113 9.03 -9.39 -10.80
C GLY A 113 9.64 -8.81 -12.09
N ILE A 114 8.94 -7.89 -12.76
CA ILE A 114 9.41 -7.24 -13.97
C ILE A 114 9.99 -5.87 -13.58
N GLU A 115 11.29 -5.69 -13.85
CA GLU A 115 11.96 -4.40 -13.73
C GLU A 115 11.87 -3.64 -15.04
N LEU A 116 11.42 -2.39 -14.98
CA LEU A 116 11.40 -1.51 -16.13
C LEU A 116 12.80 -0.92 -16.37
N PRO A 117 13.23 -0.80 -17.64
CA PRO A 117 14.45 -0.07 -17.99
C PRO A 117 14.39 1.36 -17.46
N GLN A 118 15.51 1.88 -16.96
CA GLN A 118 15.62 3.27 -16.52
C GLN A 118 16.03 4.24 -17.64
N ASP A 119 16.31 3.72 -18.83
CA ASP A 119 16.74 4.51 -19.98
C ASP A 119 15.84 4.27 -21.19
N ASN A 120 16.05 5.11 -22.21
CA ASN A 120 15.32 5.05 -23.47
C ASN A 120 15.95 4.05 -24.46
N SER A 121 16.84 3.16 -24.01
CA SER A 121 17.60 2.28 -24.90
C SER A 121 16.73 1.26 -25.64
N ALA A 122 15.54 1.00 -25.11
CA ALA A 122 14.55 0.08 -25.69
C ALA A 122 13.49 0.77 -26.58
N LEU A 123 13.60 2.08 -26.82
CA LEU A 123 12.61 2.81 -27.65
C LEU A 123 12.85 2.58 -29.14
N ASP A 124 11.78 2.27 -29.85
CA ASP A 124 11.79 2.11 -31.31
C ASP A 124 12.08 3.46 -32.01
N GLN A 125 12.80 3.42 -33.14
CA GLN A 125 13.18 4.62 -33.88
C GLN A 125 11.97 5.43 -34.38
N THR A 126 10.88 4.76 -34.77
CA THR A 126 9.66 5.45 -35.22
C THR A 126 9.03 6.22 -34.06
N PHE A 127 8.96 5.62 -32.86
CA PHE A 127 8.46 6.29 -31.67
C PHE A 127 9.33 7.49 -31.24
N LEU A 128 10.65 7.37 -31.33
CA LEU A 128 11.58 8.47 -31.03
C LEU A 128 11.39 9.66 -31.97
N MET A 129 11.21 9.42 -33.27
CA MET A 129 10.93 10.48 -34.25
C MET A 129 9.62 11.20 -33.93
N GLU A 130 8.55 10.47 -33.61
CA GLU A 130 7.26 11.07 -33.20
C GLU A 130 7.40 11.95 -31.94
N MET A 131 8.23 11.56 -30.97
CA MET A 131 8.48 12.36 -29.78
C MET A 131 9.27 13.63 -30.07
N MET A 132 10.25 13.58 -30.98
CA MET A 132 11.03 14.75 -31.39
C MET A 132 10.16 15.79 -32.08
N GLU A 133 9.31 15.35 -33.01
CA GLU A 133 8.36 16.23 -33.72
C GLU A 133 7.44 16.98 -32.75
N ARG A 134 6.85 16.27 -31.77
CA ARG A 134 6.00 16.88 -30.73
C ARG A 134 6.71 17.87 -29.80
N ASN A 135 8.03 17.79 -29.67
CA ASN A 135 8.79 18.70 -28.80
C ASN A 135 9.19 20.00 -29.52
N GLU A 136 9.11 20.03 -30.85
CA GLU A 136 9.46 21.19 -31.68
C GLU A 136 8.25 22.11 -31.96
N GLU A 137 7.03 21.66 -31.63
CA GLU A 137 5.78 22.44 -31.63
C GLU A 137 5.56 23.27 -30.35
#